data_AF-A0AAN8AWZ7-F1
#
_entry.id   AF-A0AAN8AWZ7-F1
#
_cell.length_a   1.000
_cell.length_b   1.000
_cell.length_c   1.000
_cell.angle_alpha   90.00
_cell.angle_beta   90.00
_cell.angle_gamma   90.00
#
_symmetry.space_group_name_H-M   'P 1'
#
loop_
_entity.id
_entity.type
_entity.pdbx_description
1 polymer ?
#
loop_
_entity_poly.entity_id
_entity_poly.type
_entity_poly.pdbx_seq_one_letter_code
_entity_poly.pdbx_strand_id
1 'polypeptide(L)'
;MTSRTVRKKQRSRQPERISQLTGASGRRFTEQDRLKKRELKDLDKKNKERVEELENLQQHEDELQEKTKKIKELNLSYVKILEDQAAEFTERAERERKELLQLDADHERLVVELAEELESKKEREHLLVKLQPYADIFERAAKLTKFKDAKSLADHMENLLRIRESLLQQNLQKREKYDELRKTLQSKQEQHRLMRLQKTYELSQLEVEHEKVRSEVLDWETKWNHIQETASKKTLLLGQIKMATLNLYEMTCQDKKGEEVVDINDTEKQLDMVRMFIKDTDDIVKQYQNSSQRQEGKKKDKRSFPSHHNKKASKKPLA
;
A
#
# COMPACT_ATOMS: atom_id res chain seq x y z
N MET A 1 -66.43 46.23 58.86
CA MET A 1 -67.57 46.82 58.11
C MET A 1 -68.84 46.48 58.87
N THR A 2 -69.38 47.45 59.64
CA THR A 2 -70.63 48.20 59.33
C THR A 2 -71.84 47.27 59.30
N SER A 3 -72.82 47.33 60.20
CA SER A 3 -73.70 48.48 60.49
C SER A 3 -74.62 48.11 61.66
N ARG A 4 -74.83 49.00 62.66
CA ARG A 4 -76.03 49.86 62.82
C ARG A 4 -77.33 49.04 62.74
N THR A 5 -78.20 49.04 63.77
CA THR A 5 -79.18 50.10 64.06
C THR A 5 -79.95 49.62 65.32
N VAL A 6 -79.89 50.25 66.50
CA VAL A 6 -80.56 51.50 66.97
C VAL A 6 -82.09 51.37 67.11
N ARG A 7 -82.60 51.95 68.22
CA ARG A 7 -84.00 52.25 68.66
C ARG A 7 -84.70 51.12 69.42
N LYS A 8 -85.39 51.33 70.54
CA LYS A 8 -85.93 52.51 71.28
C LYS A 8 -85.93 52.09 72.76
N LYS A 9 -85.47 52.86 73.75
CA LYS A 9 -85.87 54.22 74.19
C LYS A 9 -87.32 54.29 74.67
N GLN A 10 -87.52 54.18 75.98
CA GLN A 10 -88.36 55.07 76.82
C GLN A 10 -88.12 54.71 78.29
N ARG A 11 -87.24 55.40 79.03
CA ARG A 11 -87.42 56.72 79.66
C ARG A 11 -88.74 56.82 80.43
N SER A 12 -88.61 56.91 81.76
CA SER A 12 -88.95 58.11 82.55
C SER A 12 -90.40 58.06 83.06
N ARG A 13 -90.75 58.40 84.29
CA ARG A 13 -90.35 59.59 85.06
C ARG A 13 -90.98 59.44 86.47
N GLN A 14 -90.25 59.85 87.51
CA GLN A 14 -90.81 60.45 88.75
C GLN A 14 -91.75 61.63 88.37
N PRO A 15 -92.66 62.22 89.22
CA PRO A 15 -92.45 62.51 90.64
C PRO A 15 -93.71 62.64 91.57
N GLU A 16 -93.43 62.92 92.85
CA GLU A 16 -94.12 63.82 93.80
C GLU A 16 -95.63 63.72 94.15
N ARG A 17 -95.84 63.34 95.42
CA ARG A 17 -96.73 63.91 96.45
C ARG A 17 -97.90 64.80 96.01
N ILE A 18 -99.13 64.32 96.25
CA ILE A 18 -100.20 65.13 96.87
C ILE A 18 -100.90 64.30 97.96
N SER A 19 -101.03 64.98 99.08
CA SER A 19 -101.76 64.77 100.31
C SER A 19 -103.13 64.07 100.26
N GLN A 20 -103.30 63.22 101.28
CA GLN A 20 -104.40 63.21 102.25
C GLN A 20 -105.71 62.43 101.95
N LEU A 21 -106.14 61.74 103.03
CA LEU A 21 -107.49 61.23 103.35
C LEU A 21 -107.89 59.86 102.77
N THR A 22 -107.58 58.79 103.50
CA THR A 22 -108.55 57.71 103.72
C THR A 22 -109.09 57.84 105.13
N GLY A 23 -110.27 58.44 105.25
CA GLY A 23 -111.04 58.51 106.48
C GLY A 23 -112.52 58.67 106.13
N ALA A 24 -113.23 57.53 106.12
CA ALA A 24 -114.65 57.35 105.85
C ALA A 24 -115.02 57.52 104.36
N SER A 25 -115.86 56.70 103.73
CA SER A 25 -116.72 55.62 104.19
C SER A 25 -117.23 54.97 102.91
N GLY A 26 -117.04 53.66 102.71
CA GLY A 26 -117.57 53.08 101.48
C GLY A 26 -117.09 51.68 101.20
N ARG A 27 -117.89 50.71 101.64
CA ARG A 27 -117.73 49.28 101.39
C ARG A 27 -117.54 49.02 99.87
N ARG A 28 -116.49 48.26 99.49
CA ARG A 28 -116.26 47.45 98.24
C ARG A 28 -114.87 47.61 97.55
N PHE A 29 -113.71 47.54 98.24
CA PHE A 29 -112.39 47.51 97.56
C PHE A 29 -111.25 46.86 98.40
N THR A 30 -111.21 45.52 98.55
CA THR A 30 -110.08 44.81 99.22
C THR A 30 -109.61 43.50 98.57
N GLU A 31 -110.14 43.09 97.41
CA GLU A 31 -109.69 41.85 96.71
C GLU A 31 -108.82 42.10 95.46
N GLN A 32 -108.94 43.25 94.79
CA GLN A 32 -108.31 43.50 93.48
C GLN A 32 -106.77 43.69 93.51
N ASP A 33 -106.20 44.28 94.57
CA ASP A 33 -104.74 44.50 94.64
C ASP A 33 -103.96 43.27 95.14
N ARG A 34 -104.65 42.31 95.76
CA ARG A 34 -104.09 40.97 96.04
C ARG A 34 -104.07 40.11 94.77
N LEU A 35 -105.00 40.30 93.85
CA LEU A 35 -105.04 39.61 92.55
C LEU A 35 -103.94 40.10 91.62
N LYS A 36 -103.72 41.41 91.47
CA LYS A 36 -102.67 41.95 90.58
C LYS A 36 -101.24 41.62 91.01
N LYS A 37 -100.95 41.54 92.32
CA LYS A 37 -99.64 41.07 92.83
C LYS A 37 -99.46 39.55 92.70
N ARG A 38 -100.54 38.78 92.56
CA ARG A 38 -100.49 37.36 92.21
C ARG A 38 -100.27 37.20 90.70
N GLU A 39 -101.03 37.91 89.88
CA GLU A 39 -100.89 37.91 88.42
C GLU A 39 -99.49 38.33 87.94
N LEU A 40 -98.88 39.37 88.54
CA LEU A 40 -97.50 39.76 88.20
C LEU A 40 -96.47 38.71 88.64
N LYS A 41 -96.69 38.03 89.77
CA LYS A 41 -95.82 36.91 90.19
C LYS A 41 -96.03 35.68 89.32
N ASP A 42 -97.25 35.44 88.85
CA ASP A 42 -97.61 34.31 88.00
C ASP A 42 -97.14 34.53 86.56
N LEU A 43 -97.15 35.77 86.06
CA LEU A 43 -96.55 36.15 84.79
C LEU A 43 -95.02 36.12 84.84
N ASP A 44 -94.41 36.56 85.93
CA ASP A 44 -92.95 36.50 86.08
C ASP A 44 -92.46 35.06 86.29
N LYS A 45 -93.26 34.21 86.95
CA LYS A 45 -93.06 32.75 86.96
C LYS A 45 -93.20 32.15 85.57
N LYS A 46 -94.27 32.45 84.83
CA LYS A 46 -94.45 31.97 83.45
C LYS A 46 -93.36 32.44 82.49
N ASN A 47 -92.84 33.64 82.68
CA ASN A 47 -91.76 34.15 81.84
C ASN A 47 -90.42 33.50 82.19
N LYS A 48 -90.16 33.22 83.47
CA LYS A 48 -89.02 32.40 83.90
C LYS A 48 -89.13 30.97 83.39
N GLU A 49 -90.30 30.36 83.49
CA GLU A 49 -90.61 29.04 82.92
C GLU A 49 -90.41 29.01 81.40
N ARG A 50 -90.85 30.05 80.67
CA ARG A 50 -90.63 30.18 79.21
C ARG A 50 -89.17 30.38 78.84
N VAL A 51 -88.42 31.14 79.64
CA VAL A 51 -86.98 31.34 79.41
C VAL A 51 -86.21 30.06 79.71
N GLU A 52 -86.55 29.35 80.78
CA GLU A 52 -85.99 28.03 81.09
C GLU A 52 -86.37 26.99 80.02
N GLU A 53 -87.60 27.00 79.49
CA GLU A 53 -88.02 26.16 78.36
C GLU A 53 -87.25 26.49 77.07
N LEU A 54 -87.03 27.78 76.77
CA LEU A 54 -86.24 28.20 75.61
C LEU A 54 -84.76 27.85 75.76
N GLU A 55 -84.18 28.00 76.95
CA GLU A 55 -82.81 27.58 77.24
C GLU A 55 -82.67 26.05 77.12
N ASN A 56 -83.63 25.27 77.62
CA ASN A 56 -83.65 23.82 77.47
C ASN A 56 -83.81 23.39 76.00
N LEU A 57 -84.67 24.05 75.23
CA LEU A 57 -84.83 23.77 73.80
C LEU A 57 -83.58 24.15 73.01
N GLN A 58 -82.93 25.25 73.35
CA GLN A 58 -81.70 25.66 72.70
C GLN A 58 -80.53 24.74 73.03
N GLN A 59 -80.42 24.28 74.27
CA GLN A 59 -79.50 23.19 74.65
C GLN A 59 -79.80 21.90 73.87
N HIS A 60 -81.09 21.53 73.73
CA HIS A 60 -81.49 20.37 72.93
C HIS A 60 -81.16 20.53 71.44
N GLU A 61 -81.31 21.73 70.88
CA GLU A 61 -80.99 22.03 69.50
C GLU A 61 -79.47 21.96 69.26
N ASP A 62 -78.66 22.53 70.16
CA ASP A 62 -77.21 22.44 70.11
C ASP A 62 -76.72 20.98 70.25
N GLU A 63 -77.32 20.20 71.15
CA GLU A 63 -77.06 18.76 71.27
C GLU A 63 -77.40 17.98 70.00
N LEU A 64 -78.55 18.29 69.37
CA LEU A 64 -78.96 17.65 68.13
C LEU A 64 -78.03 18.03 66.97
N GLN A 65 -77.56 19.27 66.92
CA GLN A 65 -76.58 19.71 65.94
C GLN A 65 -75.24 19.00 66.14
N GLU A 66 -74.77 18.85 67.38
CA GLU A 66 -73.58 18.06 67.67
C GLU A 66 -73.74 16.59 67.28
N LYS A 67 -74.85 15.96 67.64
CA LYS A 67 -75.15 14.57 67.26
C LYS A 67 -75.22 14.42 65.75
N THR A 68 -75.82 15.38 65.04
CA THR A 68 -75.89 15.40 63.58
C THR A 68 -74.50 15.57 62.96
N LYS A 69 -73.62 16.43 63.51
CA LYS A 69 -72.23 16.56 63.07
C LYS A 69 -71.45 15.26 63.29
N LYS A 70 -71.57 14.65 64.48
CA LYS A 70 -70.96 13.34 64.80
C LYS A 70 -71.42 12.25 63.83
N ILE A 71 -72.72 12.17 63.52
CA ILE A 71 -73.25 11.21 62.54
C ILE A 71 -72.71 11.48 61.14
N LYS A 72 -72.61 12.74 60.71
CA LYS A 72 -72.02 13.09 59.40
C LYS A 72 -70.55 12.70 59.33
N GLU A 73 -69.78 12.96 60.39
CA GLU A 73 -68.37 12.56 60.49
C GLU A 73 -68.21 11.04 60.49
N LEU A 74 -69.04 10.31 61.24
CA LEU A 74 -69.06 8.85 61.23
C LEU A 74 -69.42 8.30 59.85
N ASN A 75 -70.45 8.84 59.19
CA ASN A 75 -70.82 8.44 57.83
C ASN A 75 -69.71 8.72 56.82
N LEU A 76 -69.06 9.89 56.90
CA LEU A 76 -67.91 10.19 56.05
C LEU A 76 -66.75 9.23 56.33
N SER A 77 -66.51 8.87 57.59
CA SER A 77 -65.47 7.89 57.95
C SER A 77 -65.81 6.48 57.43
N TYR A 78 -67.08 6.09 57.50
CA TYR A 78 -67.55 4.78 57.02
C TYR A 78 -67.54 4.68 55.50
N VAL A 79 -67.99 5.74 54.80
CA VAL A 79 -67.90 5.82 53.33
C VAL A 79 -66.45 5.75 52.88
N LYS A 80 -65.52 6.46 53.53
CA LYS A 80 -64.09 6.35 53.24
C LYS A 80 -63.56 4.94 53.45
N ILE A 81 -63.90 4.27 54.55
CA ILE A 81 -63.49 2.87 54.79
C ILE A 81 -64.04 1.94 53.69
N LEU A 82 -65.28 2.13 53.25
CA LEU A 82 -65.85 1.33 52.17
C LEU A 82 -65.19 1.62 50.80
N GLU A 83 -64.88 2.88 50.51
CA GLU A 83 -64.14 3.29 49.31
C GLU A 83 -62.72 2.71 49.32
N ASP A 84 -62.02 2.78 50.45
CA ASP A 84 -60.67 2.21 50.64
C ASP A 84 -60.70 0.68 50.50
N GLN A 85 -61.69 0.01 51.11
CA GLN A 85 -61.86 -1.44 50.96
C GLN A 85 -62.19 -1.83 49.51
N ALA A 86 -63.09 -1.11 48.84
CA ALA A 86 -63.40 -1.35 47.44
C ALA A 86 -62.17 -1.15 46.54
N ALA A 87 -61.39 -0.09 46.78
CA ALA A 87 -60.13 0.16 46.09
C ALA A 87 -59.14 -1.01 46.32
N GLU A 88 -58.95 -1.45 47.57
CA GLU A 88 -58.11 -2.60 47.89
C GLU A 88 -58.57 -3.89 47.18
N PHE A 89 -59.88 -4.17 47.13
CA PHE A 89 -60.40 -5.34 46.42
C PHE A 89 -60.16 -5.26 44.93
N THR A 90 -60.39 -4.08 44.31
CA THR A 90 -60.10 -3.89 42.88
C THR A 90 -58.61 -4.03 42.58
N GLU A 91 -57.74 -3.48 43.44
CA GLU A 91 -56.31 -3.58 43.26
C GLU A 91 -55.81 -5.02 43.46
N ARG A 92 -56.34 -5.75 44.46
CA ARG A 92 -56.05 -7.19 44.63
C ARG A 92 -56.50 -8.00 43.42
N ALA A 93 -57.72 -7.79 42.91
CA ALA A 93 -58.21 -8.48 41.72
C ALA A 93 -57.39 -8.14 40.46
N GLU A 94 -56.94 -6.90 40.31
CA GLU A 94 -56.04 -6.52 39.23
C GLU A 94 -54.65 -7.13 39.35
N ARG A 95 -54.09 -7.21 40.57
CA ARG A 95 -52.81 -7.87 40.84
C ARG A 95 -52.89 -9.37 40.53
N GLU A 96 -53.91 -10.06 41.03
CA GLU A 96 -54.17 -11.47 40.73
C GLU A 96 -54.34 -11.69 39.23
N ARG A 97 -55.08 -10.82 38.52
CA ARG A 97 -55.23 -10.92 37.07
C ARG A 97 -53.90 -10.72 36.33
N LYS A 98 -53.04 -9.80 36.77
CA LYS A 98 -51.71 -9.59 36.19
C LYS A 98 -50.80 -10.78 36.45
N GLU A 99 -50.86 -11.36 37.64
CA GLU A 99 -50.11 -12.58 38.01
C GLU A 99 -50.55 -13.78 37.18
N LEU A 100 -51.86 -13.98 36.99
CA LEU A 100 -52.40 -15.02 36.12
C LEU A 100 -51.95 -14.83 34.67
N LEU A 101 -52.02 -13.60 34.13
CA LEU A 101 -51.54 -13.33 32.77
C LEU A 101 -50.03 -13.55 32.61
N GLN A 102 -49.24 -13.26 33.64
CA GLN A 102 -47.80 -13.55 33.64
C GLN A 102 -47.57 -15.07 33.68
N LEU A 103 -48.29 -15.79 34.54
CA LEU A 103 -48.19 -17.23 34.65
C LEU A 103 -48.62 -17.95 33.37
N ASP A 104 -49.69 -17.48 32.71
CA ASP A 104 -50.15 -18.00 31.42
C ASP A 104 -49.11 -17.73 30.32
N ALA A 105 -48.54 -16.52 30.26
CA ALA A 105 -47.49 -16.20 29.31
C ALA A 105 -46.21 -17.03 29.54
N ASP A 106 -45.84 -17.26 30.79
CA ASP A 106 -44.70 -18.10 31.15
C ASP A 106 -44.99 -19.58 30.87
N HIS A 107 -46.22 -20.05 31.10
CA HIS A 107 -46.64 -21.39 30.71
C HIS A 107 -46.58 -21.58 29.19
N GLU A 108 -47.09 -20.62 28.40
CA GLU A 108 -47.00 -20.64 26.94
C GLU A 108 -45.55 -20.67 26.45
N ARG A 109 -44.66 -19.84 27.04
CA ARG A 109 -43.22 -19.87 26.74
C ARG A 109 -42.61 -21.22 27.04
N LEU A 110 -42.87 -21.78 28.22
CA LEU A 110 -42.36 -23.09 28.62
C LEU A 110 -42.88 -24.22 27.73
N VAL A 111 -44.13 -24.13 27.27
CA VAL A 111 -44.70 -25.10 26.31
C VAL A 111 -43.98 -25.04 24.97
N VAL A 112 -43.67 -23.84 24.47
CA VAL A 112 -42.90 -23.67 23.23
C VAL A 112 -41.48 -24.20 23.38
N GLU A 113 -40.77 -23.83 24.45
CA GLU A 113 -39.42 -24.33 24.73
C GLU A 113 -39.39 -25.86 24.86
N LEU A 114 -40.37 -26.44 25.55
CA LEU A 114 -40.49 -27.89 25.68
C LEU A 114 -40.72 -28.55 24.32
N ALA A 115 -41.51 -27.93 23.43
CA ALA A 115 -41.74 -28.44 22.08
C ALA A 115 -40.46 -28.41 21.24
N GLU A 116 -39.71 -27.31 21.26
CA GLU A 116 -38.43 -27.15 20.54
C GLU A 116 -37.36 -28.16 21.02
N GLU A 117 -37.25 -28.38 22.33
CA GLU A 117 -36.34 -29.36 22.89
C GLU A 117 -36.75 -30.80 22.53
N LEU A 118 -38.05 -31.08 22.47
CA LEU A 118 -38.56 -32.40 22.07
C LEU A 118 -38.28 -32.66 20.59
N GLU A 119 -38.48 -31.68 19.71
CA GLU A 119 -38.10 -31.77 18.30
C GLU A 119 -36.59 -31.98 18.12
N SER A 120 -35.78 -31.16 18.78
CA SER A 120 -34.32 -31.29 18.78
C SER A 120 -33.87 -32.65 19.32
N LYS A 121 -34.56 -33.21 20.31
CA LYS A 121 -34.30 -34.57 20.83
C LYS A 121 -34.64 -35.63 19.80
N LYS A 122 -35.80 -35.54 19.14
CA LYS A 122 -36.20 -36.47 18.05
C LYS A 122 -35.19 -36.44 16.91
N GLU A 123 -34.69 -35.27 16.53
CA GLU A 123 -33.66 -35.14 15.49
C GLU A 123 -32.36 -35.86 15.88
N ARG A 124 -31.91 -35.68 17.13
CA ARG A 124 -30.73 -36.39 17.66
C ARG A 124 -30.95 -37.90 17.71
N GLU A 125 -32.13 -38.35 18.15
CA GLU A 125 -32.49 -39.78 18.15
C GLU A 125 -32.49 -40.36 16.73
N HIS A 126 -33.05 -39.65 15.75
CA HIS A 126 -33.01 -40.05 14.35
C HIS A 126 -31.58 -40.13 13.80
N LEU A 127 -30.70 -39.20 14.17
CA LEU A 127 -29.28 -39.26 13.79
C LEU A 127 -28.57 -40.46 14.43
N LEU A 128 -28.85 -40.76 15.71
CA LEU A 128 -28.29 -41.93 16.38
C LEU A 128 -28.72 -43.24 15.69
N VAL A 129 -30.00 -43.37 15.33
CA VAL A 129 -30.49 -44.54 14.58
C VAL A 129 -29.81 -44.67 13.21
N LYS A 130 -29.61 -43.56 12.49
CA LYS A 130 -28.88 -43.56 11.21
C LYS A 130 -27.40 -43.95 11.37
N LEU A 131 -26.78 -43.59 12.49
CA LEU A 131 -25.36 -43.87 12.77
C LEU A 131 -25.14 -45.24 13.43
N GLN A 132 -26.18 -45.88 13.95
CA GLN A 132 -26.10 -47.19 14.62
C GLN A 132 -25.41 -48.27 13.76
N PRO A 133 -25.70 -48.44 12.46
CA PRO A 133 -25.01 -49.44 11.64
C PRO A 133 -23.51 -49.18 11.52
N TYR A 134 -23.09 -47.91 11.53
CA TYR A 134 -21.67 -47.55 11.51
C TYR A 134 -21.01 -47.86 12.85
N ALA A 135 -21.69 -47.59 13.97
CA ALA A 135 -21.20 -47.98 15.30
C ALA A 135 -20.99 -49.50 15.40
N ASP A 136 -21.91 -50.31 14.88
CA ASP A 136 -21.78 -51.77 14.83
C ASP A 136 -20.57 -52.22 14.00
N ILE A 137 -20.32 -51.54 12.86
CA ILE A 137 -19.14 -51.80 12.02
C ILE A 137 -17.85 -51.43 12.78
N PHE A 138 -17.82 -50.28 13.46
CA PHE A 138 -16.67 -49.85 14.27
C PHE A 138 -16.40 -50.78 15.44
N GLU A 139 -17.44 -51.30 16.09
CA GLU A 139 -17.29 -52.27 17.19
C GLU A 139 -16.78 -53.62 16.67
N ARG A 140 -17.28 -54.09 15.52
CA ARG A 140 -16.72 -55.28 14.84
C ARG A 140 -15.27 -55.06 14.42
N ALA A 141 -14.94 -53.88 13.89
CA ALA A 141 -13.58 -53.53 13.50
C ALA A 141 -12.64 -53.48 14.72
N ALA A 142 -13.10 -52.96 15.87
CA ALA A 142 -12.35 -52.98 17.12
C ALA A 142 -12.07 -54.43 17.59
N LYS A 143 -13.06 -55.33 17.49
CA LYS A 143 -12.90 -56.77 17.82
C LYS A 143 -11.94 -57.51 16.89
N LEU A 144 -11.88 -57.11 15.62
CA LEU A 144 -10.94 -57.67 14.63
C LEU A 144 -9.52 -57.12 14.76
N THR A 145 -9.33 -56.06 15.55
CA THR A 145 -8.06 -55.37 15.73
C THR A 145 -7.59 -55.49 17.19
N LYS A 146 -6.41 -54.95 17.51
CA LYS A 146 -5.83 -55.02 18.86
C LYS A 146 -6.36 -53.93 19.81
N PHE A 147 -7.43 -53.23 19.45
CA PHE A 147 -7.97 -52.13 20.25
C PHE A 147 -8.93 -52.64 21.31
N LYS A 148 -8.94 -52.00 22.48
CA LYS A 148 -9.81 -52.37 23.61
C LYS A 148 -11.28 -52.10 23.30
N ASP A 149 -11.56 -50.91 22.76
CA ASP A 149 -12.91 -50.43 22.48
C ASP A 149 -12.98 -49.72 21.12
N ALA A 150 -14.20 -49.59 20.58
CA ALA A 150 -14.50 -48.80 19.39
C ALA A 150 -14.02 -47.34 19.54
N LYS A 151 -14.08 -46.78 20.76
CA LYS A 151 -13.57 -45.45 21.07
C LYS A 151 -12.05 -45.35 20.89
N SER A 152 -11.28 -46.32 21.40
CA SER A 152 -9.82 -46.32 21.24
C SER A 152 -9.40 -46.46 19.76
N LEU A 153 -10.17 -47.20 18.97
CA LEU A 153 -9.98 -47.27 17.51
C LEU A 153 -10.29 -45.91 16.85
N ALA A 154 -11.38 -45.25 17.23
CA ALA A 154 -11.74 -43.93 16.73
C ALA A 154 -10.69 -42.88 17.08
N ASP A 155 -10.23 -42.83 18.33
CA ASP A 155 -9.16 -41.92 18.79
C ASP A 155 -7.87 -42.16 17.98
N HIS A 156 -7.54 -43.42 17.69
CA HIS A 156 -6.39 -43.74 16.84
C HIS A 156 -6.57 -43.25 15.40
N MET A 157 -7.76 -43.44 14.81
CA MET A 157 -8.06 -42.96 13.45
C MET A 157 -8.05 -41.44 13.37
N GLU A 158 -8.57 -40.75 14.38
CA GLU A 158 -8.52 -39.29 14.48
C GLU A 158 -7.06 -38.80 14.56
N ASN A 159 -6.23 -39.46 15.38
CA ASN A 159 -4.80 -39.17 15.43
C ASN A 159 -4.12 -39.40 14.07
N LEU A 160 -4.44 -40.48 13.36
CA LEU A 160 -3.91 -40.74 12.02
C LEU A 160 -4.35 -39.67 11.01
N LEU A 161 -5.60 -39.22 11.05
CA LEU A 161 -6.10 -38.14 10.20
C LEU A 161 -5.37 -36.83 10.51
N ARG A 162 -5.20 -36.49 11.78
CA ARG A 162 -4.43 -35.31 12.20
C ARG A 162 -2.97 -35.37 11.74
N ILE A 163 -2.33 -36.53 11.86
CA ILE A 163 -0.96 -36.74 11.35
C ILE A 163 -0.94 -36.57 9.83
N ARG A 164 -1.90 -37.15 9.11
CA ARG A 164 -2.01 -37.02 7.65
C ARG A 164 -2.16 -35.56 7.24
N GLU A 165 -3.03 -34.79 7.90
CA GLU A 165 -3.22 -33.37 7.63
C GLU A 165 -1.95 -32.57 7.88
N SER A 166 -1.27 -32.82 9.01
CA SER A 166 0.02 -32.19 9.32
C SER A 166 1.07 -32.51 8.25
N LEU A 167 1.17 -33.78 7.82
CA LEU A 167 2.09 -34.19 6.76
C LEU A 167 1.75 -33.55 5.41
N LEU A 168 0.47 -33.43 5.06
CA LEU A 168 0.04 -32.75 3.83
C LEU A 168 0.43 -31.27 3.87
N GLN A 169 0.18 -30.58 4.97
CA GLN A 169 0.58 -29.18 5.16
C GLN A 169 2.11 -29.01 5.05
N GLN A 170 2.87 -29.87 5.73
CA GLN A 170 4.33 -29.84 5.64
C GLN A 170 4.83 -30.11 4.22
N ASN A 171 4.21 -31.04 3.49
CA ASN A 171 4.57 -31.33 2.11
C ASN A 171 4.25 -30.16 1.17
N LEU A 172 3.11 -29.49 1.36
CA LEU A 172 2.76 -28.29 0.61
C LEU A 172 3.79 -27.17 0.85
N GLN A 173 4.12 -26.89 2.12
CA GLN A 173 5.13 -25.89 2.46
C GLN A 173 6.51 -26.22 1.90
N LYS A 174 6.92 -27.50 1.92
CA LYS A 174 8.19 -27.95 1.31
C LYS A 174 8.17 -27.76 -0.20
N ARG A 175 7.04 -28.05 -0.85
CA ARG A 175 6.87 -27.88 -2.30
C ARG A 175 6.92 -26.41 -2.70
N GLU A 176 6.23 -25.54 -1.97
CA GLU A 176 6.27 -24.09 -2.17
C GLU A 176 7.70 -23.55 -2.06
N LYS A 177 8.41 -23.90 -0.98
CA LYS A 177 9.82 -23.53 -0.81
C LYS A 177 10.70 -24.04 -1.95
N TYR A 178 10.49 -25.28 -2.38
CA TYR A 178 11.23 -25.85 -3.52
C TYR A 178 10.94 -25.09 -4.81
N ASP A 179 9.69 -24.73 -5.06
CA ASP A 179 9.30 -23.98 -6.25
C ASP A 179 9.85 -22.54 -6.23
N GLU A 180 9.93 -21.89 -5.06
CA GLU A 180 10.60 -20.61 -4.88
C GLU A 180 12.12 -20.70 -5.14
N LEU A 181 12.79 -21.69 -4.54
CA LEU A 181 14.21 -21.99 -4.78
C LEU A 181 14.48 -22.28 -6.27
N ARG A 182 13.59 -23.02 -6.92
CA ARG A 182 13.68 -23.32 -8.35
C ARG A 182 13.53 -22.06 -9.20
N LYS A 183 12.55 -21.20 -8.90
CA LYS A 183 12.35 -19.92 -9.60
C LYS A 183 13.55 -18.98 -9.43
N THR A 184 14.06 -18.86 -8.22
CA THR A 184 15.25 -18.02 -7.94
C THR A 184 16.49 -18.55 -8.65
N LEU A 185 16.71 -19.87 -8.66
CA LEU A 185 17.79 -20.51 -9.42
C LEU A 185 17.66 -20.25 -10.91
N GLN A 186 16.48 -20.44 -11.50
CA GLN A 186 16.23 -20.18 -12.92
C GLN A 186 16.48 -18.71 -13.27
N SER A 187 16.01 -17.77 -12.44
CA SER A 187 16.27 -16.34 -12.63
C SER A 187 17.78 -16.03 -12.60
N LYS A 188 18.52 -16.61 -11.65
CA LYS A 188 19.98 -16.45 -11.57
C LYS A 188 20.71 -17.05 -12.77
N GLN A 189 20.28 -18.23 -13.21
CA GLN A 189 20.84 -18.87 -14.41
C GLN A 189 20.61 -18.02 -15.66
N GLU A 190 19.43 -17.41 -15.81
CA GLU A 190 19.13 -16.53 -16.93
C GLU A 190 19.95 -15.24 -16.86
N GLN A 191 20.08 -14.63 -15.67
CA GLN A 191 20.98 -13.48 -15.46
C GLN A 191 22.42 -13.80 -15.87
N HIS A 192 22.95 -14.96 -15.46
CA HIS A 192 24.28 -15.39 -15.87
C HIS A 192 24.39 -15.72 -17.36
N ARG A 193 23.33 -16.25 -17.98
CA ARG A 193 23.28 -16.50 -19.43
C ARG A 193 23.36 -15.19 -20.20
N LEU A 194 22.58 -14.18 -19.81
CA LEU A 194 22.58 -12.86 -20.43
C LEU A 194 23.94 -12.17 -20.25
N MET A 195 24.51 -12.20 -19.05
CA MET A 195 25.84 -11.63 -18.80
C MET A 195 26.93 -12.30 -19.67
N ARG A 196 26.91 -13.63 -19.79
CA ARG A 196 27.84 -14.35 -20.69
C ARG A 196 27.65 -13.96 -22.13
N LEU A 197 26.41 -13.82 -22.59
CA LEU A 197 26.12 -13.39 -23.96
C LEU A 197 26.65 -11.98 -24.23
N GLN A 198 26.41 -11.04 -23.30
CA GLN A 198 26.95 -9.68 -23.38
C GLN A 198 28.47 -9.69 -23.44
N LYS A 199 29.15 -10.46 -22.57
CA LYS A 199 30.61 -10.56 -22.59
C LYS A 199 31.16 -11.21 -23.86
N THR A 200 30.46 -12.21 -24.39
CA THR A 200 30.83 -12.83 -25.66
C THR A 200 30.71 -11.84 -26.81
N TYR A 201 29.67 -11.00 -26.79
CA TYR A 201 29.49 -9.94 -27.77
C TYR A 201 30.60 -8.87 -27.68
N GLU A 202 30.90 -8.38 -26.47
CA GLU A 202 32.00 -7.44 -26.23
C GLU A 202 33.35 -8.01 -26.69
N LEU A 203 33.62 -9.30 -26.40
CA LEU A 203 34.82 -9.99 -26.86
C LEU A 203 34.90 -10.05 -28.40
N SER A 204 33.80 -10.44 -29.05
CA SER A 204 33.75 -10.50 -30.52
C SER A 204 33.99 -9.13 -31.17
N GLN A 205 33.46 -8.05 -30.59
CA GLN A 205 33.75 -6.69 -31.07
C GLN A 205 35.24 -6.36 -30.93
N LEU A 206 35.83 -6.65 -29.77
CA LEU A 206 37.23 -6.37 -29.51
C LEU A 206 38.16 -7.19 -30.41
N GLU A 207 37.81 -8.45 -30.69
CA GLU A 207 38.54 -9.31 -31.63
C GLU A 207 38.51 -8.73 -33.05
N VAL A 208 37.37 -8.20 -33.51
CA VAL A 208 37.26 -7.55 -34.82
C VAL A 208 38.14 -6.29 -34.88
N GLU A 209 38.10 -5.44 -33.86
CA GLU A 209 38.94 -4.24 -33.82
C GLU A 209 40.43 -4.59 -33.75
N HIS A 210 40.79 -5.61 -32.97
CA HIS A 210 42.16 -6.10 -32.90
C HIS A 210 42.65 -6.62 -34.26
N GLU A 211 41.84 -7.39 -34.98
CA GLU A 211 42.21 -7.91 -36.30
C GLU A 211 42.32 -6.78 -37.35
N LYS A 212 41.49 -5.75 -37.28
CA LYS A 212 41.64 -4.55 -38.11
C LYS A 212 42.98 -3.86 -37.87
N VAL A 213 43.29 -3.52 -36.62
CA VAL A 213 44.57 -2.88 -36.26
C VAL A 213 45.75 -3.76 -36.68
N ARG A 214 45.66 -5.07 -36.46
CA ARG A 214 46.70 -6.01 -36.89
C ARG A 214 46.90 -6.01 -38.41
N SER A 215 45.82 -5.98 -39.19
CA SER A 215 45.90 -5.91 -40.65
C SER A 215 46.55 -4.61 -41.12
N GLU A 216 46.21 -3.47 -40.50
CA GLU A 216 46.82 -2.18 -40.82
C GLU A 216 48.31 -2.17 -40.47
N VAL A 217 48.70 -2.73 -39.33
CA VAL A 217 50.12 -2.87 -38.94
C VAL A 217 50.87 -3.70 -39.97
N LEU A 218 50.31 -4.83 -40.40
CA LEU A 218 50.93 -5.68 -41.41
C LEU A 218 51.10 -4.96 -42.76
N ASP A 219 50.11 -4.18 -43.17
CA ASP A 219 50.19 -3.35 -44.37
C ASP A 219 51.29 -2.28 -44.26
N TRP A 220 51.48 -1.69 -43.09
CA TRP A 220 52.56 -0.73 -42.85
C TRP A 220 53.93 -1.40 -42.77
N GLU A 221 54.04 -2.56 -42.14
CA GLU A 221 55.28 -3.35 -42.09
C GLU A 221 55.72 -3.76 -43.50
N THR A 222 54.81 -4.23 -44.35
CA THR A 222 55.15 -4.60 -45.74
C THR A 222 55.61 -3.38 -46.54
N LYS A 223 54.93 -2.24 -46.44
CA LYS A 223 55.36 -0.98 -47.09
C LYS A 223 56.72 -0.52 -46.58
N TRP A 224 56.95 -0.57 -45.27
CA TRP A 224 58.22 -0.19 -44.66
C TRP A 224 59.36 -1.09 -45.12
N ASN A 225 59.15 -2.40 -45.11
CA ASN A 225 60.12 -3.38 -45.60
C ASN A 225 60.45 -3.14 -47.08
N HIS A 226 59.46 -2.80 -47.91
CA HIS A 226 59.69 -2.48 -49.32
C HIS A 226 60.52 -1.20 -49.52
N ILE A 227 60.25 -0.15 -48.73
CA ILE A 227 61.04 1.08 -48.73
C ILE A 227 62.48 0.78 -48.30
N GLN A 228 62.65 0.02 -47.23
CA GLN A 228 63.97 -0.34 -46.71
C GLN A 228 64.75 -1.17 -47.73
N GLU A 229 64.14 -2.19 -48.33
CA GLU A 229 64.78 -3.01 -49.36
C GLU A 229 65.18 -2.16 -50.58
N THR A 230 64.30 -1.26 -51.03
CA THR A 230 64.58 -0.36 -52.14
C THR A 230 65.70 0.62 -51.81
N ALA A 231 65.72 1.17 -50.59
CA ALA A 231 66.79 2.05 -50.13
C ALA A 231 68.12 1.31 -50.06
N SER A 232 68.16 0.08 -49.52
CA SER A 232 69.36 -0.75 -49.50
C SER A 232 69.88 -1.04 -50.91
N LYS A 233 69.00 -1.38 -51.87
CA LYS A 233 69.38 -1.58 -53.28
C LYS A 233 69.95 -0.31 -53.92
N LYS A 234 69.31 0.84 -53.71
CA LYS A 234 69.79 2.13 -54.23
C LYS A 234 71.12 2.55 -53.62
N THR A 235 71.30 2.40 -52.31
CA THR A 235 72.56 2.68 -51.62
C THR A 235 73.68 1.77 -52.11
N LEU A 236 73.41 0.49 -52.32
CA LEU A 236 74.38 -0.45 -52.90
C LEU A 236 74.77 -0.02 -54.32
N LEU A 237 73.79 0.27 -55.18
CA LEU A 237 74.05 0.73 -56.55
C LEU A 237 74.85 2.04 -56.57
N LEU A 238 74.52 2.99 -55.71
CA LEU A 238 75.27 4.23 -55.57
C LEU A 238 76.72 3.95 -55.17
N GLY A 239 76.95 3.06 -54.20
CA GLY A 239 78.29 2.62 -53.81
C GLY A 239 79.07 2.00 -54.97
N GLN A 240 78.41 1.15 -55.77
CA GLN A 240 79.01 0.56 -56.97
C GLN A 240 79.38 1.61 -58.02
N ILE A 241 78.51 2.59 -58.28
CA ILE A 241 78.78 3.69 -59.21
C ILE A 241 79.96 4.51 -58.71
N LYS A 242 79.98 4.89 -57.42
CA LYS A 242 81.09 5.66 -56.83
C LYS A 242 82.42 4.93 -57.00
N MET A 243 82.46 3.63 -56.71
CA MET A 243 83.67 2.82 -56.87
C MET A 243 84.10 2.70 -58.33
N ALA A 244 83.18 2.43 -59.26
CA ALA A 244 83.50 2.32 -60.67
C ALA A 244 84.02 3.66 -61.24
N THR A 245 83.40 4.78 -60.88
CA THR A 245 83.84 6.12 -61.24
C THR A 245 85.24 6.42 -60.71
N LEU A 246 85.48 6.16 -59.42
CA LEU A 246 86.79 6.41 -58.81
C LEU A 246 87.88 5.60 -59.52
N ASN A 247 87.63 4.31 -59.76
CA ASN A 247 88.57 3.45 -60.49
C ASN A 247 88.87 3.98 -61.90
N LEU A 248 87.85 4.44 -62.63
CA LEU A 248 88.04 5.04 -63.96
C LEU A 248 88.83 6.36 -63.87
N TYR A 249 88.49 7.23 -62.92
CA TYR A 249 89.20 8.49 -62.70
C TYR A 249 90.68 8.24 -62.42
N GLU A 250 90.99 7.34 -61.49
CA GLU A 250 92.36 6.96 -61.15
C GLU A 250 93.11 6.44 -62.40
N MET A 251 92.50 5.61 -63.23
CA MET A 251 93.10 5.15 -64.48
C MET A 251 93.37 6.29 -65.48
N THR A 252 92.47 7.27 -65.60
CA THR A 252 92.63 8.39 -66.55
C THR A 252 93.58 9.49 -66.08
N CYS A 253 93.73 9.67 -64.76
CA CYS A 253 94.52 10.75 -64.16
C CYS A 253 95.90 10.29 -63.64
N GLN A 254 96.24 9.00 -63.75
CA GLN A 254 97.52 8.42 -63.30
C GLN A 254 98.77 9.15 -63.84
N ASP A 255 98.71 9.73 -65.04
CA ASP A 255 99.84 10.40 -65.69
C ASP A 255 99.91 11.93 -65.46
N LYS A 256 98.87 12.54 -64.87
CA LYS A 256 98.78 13.99 -64.67
C LYS A 256 99.38 14.40 -63.32
N LYS A 257 100.72 14.43 -63.23
CA LYS A 257 101.50 14.78 -62.01
C LYS A 257 101.41 16.24 -61.50
N GLY A 258 100.28 16.94 -61.66
CA GLY A 258 100.17 18.32 -61.18
C GLY A 258 98.81 19.01 -61.26
N GLU A 259 97.73 18.30 -61.61
CA GLU A 259 96.36 18.87 -61.56
C GLU A 259 95.74 18.70 -60.18
N GLU A 260 94.86 19.62 -59.80
CA GLU A 260 94.14 19.68 -58.52
C GLU A 260 93.46 18.32 -58.24
N VAL A 261 93.90 17.63 -57.19
CA VAL A 261 93.40 16.30 -56.83
C VAL A 261 91.93 16.43 -56.43
N VAL A 262 91.04 15.81 -57.20
CA VAL A 262 89.60 15.79 -56.91
C VAL A 262 89.35 14.93 -55.67
N ASP A 263 88.49 15.41 -54.76
CA ASP A 263 88.13 14.66 -53.56
C ASP A 263 87.52 13.29 -53.89
N ILE A 264 87.86 12.28 -53.08
CA ILE A 264 87.45 10.88 -53.25
C ILE A 264 85.93 10.74 -53.18
N ASN A 265 85.25 11.61 -52.41
CA ASN A 265 83.79 11.59 -52.27
C ASN A 265 83.05 12.41 -53.32
N ASP A 266 83.75 13.22 -54.13
CA ASP A 266 83.16 14.08 -55.15
C ASP A 266 83.05 13.36 -56.50
N THR A 267 82.10 12.43 -56.56
CA THR A 267 81.88 11.54 -57.72
C THR A 267 81.52 12.31 -59.00
N GLU A 268 80.85 13.46 -58.89
CA GLU A 268 80.45 14.25 -60.07
C GLU A 268 81.67 14.86 -60.75
N LYS A 269 82.56 15.49 -59.98
CA LYS A 269 83.80 16.04 -60.55
C LYS A 269 84.71 14.96 -61.12
N GLN A 270 84.80 13.79 -60.49
CA GLN A 270 85.55 12.65 -61.04
C GLN A 270 85.00 12.23 -62.41
N LEU A 271 83.67 12.11 -62.55
CA LEU A 271 83.04 11.80 -63.84
C LEU A 271 83.29 12.87 -64.90
N ASP A 272 83.28 14.15 -64.53
CA ASP A 272 83.58 15.23 -65.48
C ASP A 272 85.01 15.16 -65.99
N MET A 273 85.98 14.84 -65.12
CA MET A 273 87.37 14.62 -65.53
C MET A 273 87.53 13.42 -66.48
N VAL A 274 86.89 12.29 -66.16
CA VAL A 274 86.85 11.12 -67.05
C VAL A 274 86.22 11.47 -68.39
N ARG A 275 85.13 12.25 -68.39
CA ARG A 275 84.45 12.70 -69.63
C ARG A 275 85.36 13.60 -70.47
N MET A 276 86.07 14.54 -69.85
CA MET A 276 87.02 15.41 -70.56
C MET A 276 88.14 14.58 -71.18
N PHE A 277 88.70 13.63 -70.45
CA PHE A 277 89.72 12.72 -70.98
C PHE A 277 89.20 11.91 -72.19
N ILE A 278 87.98 11.37 -72.12
CA ILE A 278 87.38 10.64 -73.26
C ILE A 278 87.18 11.56 -74.48
N LYS A 279 86.75 12.80 -74.28
CA LYS A 279 86.61 13.77 -75.38
C LYS A 279 87.95 14.15 -75.98
N ASP A 280 88.95 14.43 -75.14
CA ASP A 280 90.29 14.79 -75.60
C ASP A 280 90.91 13.64 -76.41
N THR A 281 90.76 12.40 -75.95
CA THR A 281 91.22 11.22 -76.68
C THR A 281 90.47 11.00 -77.99
N ASP A 282 89.14 11.16 -78.01
CA ASP A 282 88.33 11.07 -79.23
C ASP A 282 88.70 12.17 -80.25
N ASP A 283 88.95 13.39 -79.79
CA ASP A 283 89.41 14.49 -80.63
C ASP A 283 90.82 14.25 -81.19
N ILE A 284 91.74 13.72 -80.38
CA ILE A 284 93.08 13.29 -80.85
C ILE A 284 92.94 12.20 -81.93
N VAL A 285 92.10 11.20 -81.70
CA VAL A 285 91.87 10.12 -82.67
C VAL A 285 91.25 10.66 -83.97
N LYS A 286 90.25 11.54 -83.89
CA LYS A 286 89.66 12.21 -85.07
C LYS A 286 90.67 13.06 -85.82
N GLN A 287 91.51 13.82 -85.11
CA GLN A 287 92.61 14.57 -85.74
C GLN A 287 93.60 13.64 -86.44
N TYR A 288 93.93 12.48 -85.84
CA TYR A 288 94.80 11.48 -86.43
C TYR A 288 94.17 10.81 -87.68
N GLN A 289 92.88 10.50 -87.64
CA GLN A 289 92.15 9.96 -88.79
C GLN A 289 92.05 10.96 -89.95
N ASN A 290 91.74 12.23 -89.65
CA ASN A 290 91.68 13.30 -90.64
C ASN A 290 93.06 13.61 -91.25
N SER A 291 94.14 13.49 -90.47
CA SER A 291 95.51 13.65 -90.98
C SER A 291 96.00 12.43 -91.78
N SER A 292 95.59 11.22 -91.42
CA SER A 292 95.84 9.99 -92.19
C SER A 292 95.14 10.02 -93.56
N GLN A 293 93.87 10.44 -93.62
CA GLN A 293 93.14 10.61 -94.90
C GLN A 293 93.77 11.69 -95.80
N ARG A 294 94.33 12.76 -95.22
CA ARG A 294 95.10 13.77 -95.99
C ARG A 294 96.44 13.23 -96.53
N GLN A 295 97.05 12.24 -95.88
CA GLN A 295 98.27 11.58 -96.39
C GLN A 295 97.96 10.54 -97.48
N GLU A 296 96.83 9.83 -97.41
CA GLU A 296 96.39 8.93 -98.49
C GLU A 296 96.03 9.69 -99.78
N GLY A 297 95.46 10.90 -99.67
CA GLY A 297 95.23 11.79 -100.81
C GLY A 297 96.51 12.19 -101.54
N LYS A 298 97.62 12.43 -100.82
CA LYS A 298 98.92 12.80 -101.44
C LYS A 298 99.70 11.61 -102.02
N LYS A 299 99.38 10.37 -101.67
CA LYS A 299 100.03 9.17 -102.23
C LYS A 299 99.43 8.71 -103.57
N LYS A 300 98.21 9.11 -103.92
CA LYS A 300 97.57 8.74 -105.20
C LYS A 300 98.06 9.54 -106.41
N ASP A 301 98.62 10.74 -106.23
CA ASP A 301 99.08 11.58 -107.36
C ASP A 301 100.50 11.27 -107.89
N LYS A 302 101.25 10.33 -107.30
CA LYS A 302 102.66 10.07 -107.68
C LYS A 302 102.96 8.71 -108.31
N ARG A 303 101.99 7.83 -108.57
CA ARG A 303 102.26 6.53 -109.23
C ARG A 303 101.09 6.06 -110.10
N SER A 304 101.13 6.37 -111.41
CA SER A 304 100.43 5.63 -112.49
C SER A 304 100.79 6.29 -113.84
N PHE A 305 101.73 5.79 -114.66
CA PHE A 305 101.64 4.70 -115.68
C PHE A 305 103.01 4.58 -116.43
N PRO A 306 103.29 3.66 -117.41
CA PRO A 306 102.45 2.63 -118.08
C PRO A 306 103.07 1.22 -118.33
N SER A 307 102.20 0.29 -118.77
CA SER A 307 102.43 -0.90 -119.66
C SER A 307 103.27 -2.09 -119.17
N HIS A 308 103.07 -3.36 -119.56
CA HIS A 308 102.24 -4.03 -120.59
C HIS A 308 102.02 -5.52 -120.23
N HIS A 309 100.89 -6.08 -120.70
CA HIS A 309 100.63 -7.47 -121.13
C HIS A 309 101.06 -8.70 -120.28
N ASN A 310 100.07 -9.52 -119.87
CA ASN A 310 99.89 -10.84 -120.49
C ASN A 310 98.44 -11.36 -120.37
N LYS A 311 98.04 -12.16 -121.37
CA LYS A 311 96.71 -12.70 -121.65
C LYS A 311 96.44 -14.04 -120.94
N LYS A 312 95.14 -14.36 -120.83
CA LYS A 312 94.47 -15.69 -120.66
C LYS A 312 94.50 -16.28 -119.24
N ALA A 313 93.47 -16.94 -118.71
CA ALA A 313 92.13 -17.27 -119.20
C ALA A 313 91.20 -17.61 -118.01
N SER A 314 89.95 -17.18 -118.14
CA SER A 314 88.69 -17.82 -117.73
C SER A 314 88.74 -19.06 -116.81
N LYS A 315 88.10 -18.98 -115.63
CA LYS A 315 86.72 -19.51 -115.40
C LYS A 315 86.25 -19.23 -113.97
N LYS A 316 84.98 -18.89 -113.89
CA LYS A 316 84.08 -18.68 -112.74
C LYS A 316 82.95 -19.74 -112.92
N PRO A 317 81.97 -19.90 -112.00
CA PRO A 317 82.04 -20.28 -110.59
C PRO A 317 80.92 -21.31 -110.23
N LEU A 318 80.54 -21.35 -108.95
CA LEU A 318 79.33 -21.93 -108.30
C LEU A 318 79.43 -23.38 -107.80
N ALA A 319 79.50 -23.53 -106.47
CA ALA A 319 78.30 -23.67 -105.65
C ALA A 319 78.48 -22.85 -104.36
#